data_AF-A0A8T5F8Q1-F1
#
_entry.id   AF-A0A8T5F8Q1-F1
#
_cell.length_a   1.000
_cell.length_b   1.000
_cell.length_c   1.000
_cell.angle_alpha   90.00
_cell.angle_beta   90.00
_cell.angle_gamma   90.00
#
_symmetry.space_group_name_H-M   'P 1'
#
loop_
_entity.id
_entity.type
_entity.pdbx_description
1 polymer ?
#
loop_
_entity_poly.entity_id
_entity_poly.type
_entity_poly.pdbx_seq_one_letter_code
_entity_poly.pdbx_strand_id
1 'polypeptide(L)' 'MFCDRKTKEPPKIFSEIQDSFSLRYRYPSLEIFASITVNLEEPKHHDNKRKYDACNMKSVCVFRI' A
#
# COMPACT_ATOMS: atom_id res chain seq x y z
N MET A 1 -5.03 5.43 3.24
CA MET A 1 -6.49 5.17 3.15
C MET A 1 -7.06 6.07 2.07
N PHE A 2 -7.50 5.48 0.95
CA PHE A 2 -8.05 6.20 -0.20
C PHE A 2 -9.50 6.61 0.12
N CYS A 3 -9.66 7.82 0.67
CA CYS A 3 -10.96 8.46 0.80
C CYS A 3 -11.13 9.49 -0.32
N ASP A 4 -12.33 9.62 -0.86
CA ASP A 4 -12.65 10.75 -1.73
C ASP A 4 -12.50 12.05 -0.92
N ARG A 5 -11.62 12.94 -1.39
CA ARG A 5 -11.23 14.15 -0.66
C ARG A 5 -12.37 15.18 -0.58
N LYS A 6 -13.39 15.08 -1.43
CA LYS A 6 -14.51 16.03 -1.47
C LYS A 6 -15.70 15.56 -0.65
N THR A 7 -16.01 14.27 -0.66
CA THR A 7 -17.21 13.75 0.01
C THR A 7 -16.93 13.20 1.41
N LYS A 8 -15.68 12.86 1.74
CA LYS A 8 -15.32 12.07 2.94
C LYS A 8 -16.11 10.76 3.08
N GLU A 9 -16.83 10.37 2.04
CA GLU A 9 -17.54 9.10 1.99
C GLU A 9 -16.55 8.03 1.51
N PRO A 10 -16.62 6.81 2.06
CA PRO A 10 -15.93 5.68 1.44
C PRO A 10 -16.42 5.57 -0.02
N PRO A 11 -15.53 5.33 -1.01
CA PRO A 11 -15.93 5.21 -2.39
C PRO A 11 -17.09 4.23 -2.52
N LYS A 12 -18.20 4.71 -3.09
CA LYS A 12 -19.43 3.93 -3.25
C LYS A 12 -19.15 2.64 -4.02
N ILE A 13 -19.55 1.54 -3.38
CA ILE A 13 -19.79 0.21 -3.94
C ILE A 13 -18.51 -0.58 -4.22
N PHE A 14 -18.26 -1.54 -3.33
CA PHE A 14 -17.52 -2.76 -3.66
C PHE A 14 -18.14 -3.34 -4.94
N SER A 15 -17.41 -3.27 -6.05
CA SER A 15 -17.71 -4.10 -7.22
C SER A 15 -17.82 -5.55 -6.75
N GLU A 16 -19.01 -6.16 -6.87
CA GLU A 16 -19.26 -7.59 -6.56
C GLU A 16 -18.28 -8.50 -7.31
N ILE A 17 -17.78 -8.02 -8.45
CA ILE A 17 -16.68 -8.65 -9.16
C ILE A 17 -15.39 -8.00 -8.65
N GLN A 18 -14.80 -8.58 -7.61
CA GLN A 18 -13.38 -8.39 -7.38
C GLN A 18 -12.64 -9.19 -8.44
N ASP A 19 -12.15 -8.47 -9.44
CA ASP A 19 -11.24 -9.01 -10.45
C ASP A 19 -10.14 -9.86 -9.77
N SER A 20 -9.98 -11.09 -10.26
CA SER A 20 -9.09 -12.08 -9.64
C SER A 20 -7.63 -11.64 -9.64
N PHE A 21 -7.23 -10.78 -10.60
CA PHE A 21 -5.92 -10.13 -10.58
C PHE A 21 -5.79 -9.18 -9.40
N SER A 22 -6.81 -8.35 -9.16
CA SER A 22 -6.85 -7.43 -8.02
C SER A 22 -6.82 -8.16 -6.67
N LEU A 23 -7.47 -9.32 -6.55
CA LEU A 23 -7.41 -10.17 -5.35
C LEU A 23 -6.00 -10.70 -5.06
N ARG A 24 -5.29 -11.14 -6.12
CA ARG A 24 -3.95 -11.71 -5.99
C ARG A 24 -2.92 -10.73 -5.41
N TYR A 25 -3.08 -9.43 -5.68
CA TYR A 25 -2.22 -8.39 -5.10
C TYR A 25 -2.74 -7.85 -3.77
N ARG A 26 -4.06 -7.91 -3.53
CA ARG A 26 -4.70 -7.42 -2.31
C ARG A 26 -4.41 -8.32 -1.11
N TYR A 27 -4.50 -9.64 -1.24
CA TYR A 27 -4.26 -10.57 -0.13
C TYR A 27 -2.86 -10.45 0.48
N PRO A 28 -1.76 -10.51 -0.31
CA PRO A 28 -0.42 -10.35 0.24
C PRO A 28 -0.19 -8.97 0.87
N SER A 29 -0.78 -7.91 0.28
CA SER A 29 -0.65 -6.56 0.81
C SER A 29 -1.32 -6.40 2.17
N LEU A 30 -2.47 -7.04 2.37
CA LEU A 30 -3.19 -7.06 3.65
C LEU A 30 -2.45 -7.87 4.72
N GLU A 31 -1.90 -9.02 4.33
CA GLU A 31 -1.10 -9.87 5.22
C GLU A 31 0.15 -9.14 5.71
N ILE A 32 0.92 -8.53 4.81
CA ILE A 32 2.09 -7.71 5.16
C ILE A 32 1.68 -6.55 6.09
N PHE A 33 0.59 -5.86 5.76
CA PHE A 33 0.10 -4.75 6.59
C PHE A 33 -0.28 -5.22 8.01
N ALA A 34 -1.00 -6.35 8.12
CA ALA A 34 -1.38 -6.92 9.40
C ALA A 34 -0.14 -7.32 10.21
N SER A 35 0.82 -8.02 9.59
CA SER A 35 2.09 -8.43 10.22
C SER A 35 2.90 -7.25 10.74
N ILE A 36 2.99 -6.16 9.98
CA ILE A 36 3.64 -4.91 10.44
C ILE A 36 2.88 -4.31 11.62
N THR A 37 1.54 -4.26 11.55
CA THR A 37 0.69 -3.66 12.60
C THR A 37 0.81 -4.42 13.92
N VAL A 38 1.00 -5.74 13.88
CA VAL A 38 1.22 -6.58 15.07
C VAL A 38 2.70 -6.79 15.43
N ASN A 39 3.61 -6.03 14.81
CA ASN A 39 5.06 -6.10 15.03
C ASN A 39 5.68 -7.50 14.77
N LEU A 40 5.07 -8.30 13.89
CA LEU A 40 5.64 -9.57 13.43
C LEU A 40 6.70 -9.37 12.34
N GLU A 41 6.59 -8.29 11.56
CA GLU A 41 7.54 -7.93 10.51
C GLU A 41 7.84 -6.43 10.53
N GLU A 42 9.05 -6.03 10.15
CA GLU A 42 9.38 -4.62 9.91
C GLU A 42 9.03 -4.21 8.47
N PRO A 43 8.62 -2.94 8.25
CA PRO A 43 8.39 -2.42 6.91
C PRO A 43 9.64 -2.53 6.04
N LYS A 44 9.55 -3.27 4.94
CA LYS A 44 10.63 -3.29 3.94
C LYS A 44 10.67 -1.95 3.22
N HIS A 45 11.82 -1.29 3.29
CA HIS A 45 12.13 -0.14 2.44
C HIS A 45 12.36 -0.58 0.99
N HIS A 46 12.39 0.39 0.07
CA HIS A 46 12.72 0.13 -1.32
C HIS A 46 14.04 -0.65 -1.42
N ASP A 47 14.02 -1.74 -2.18
CA ASP A 47 15.15 -2.67 -2.35
C ASP A 47 15.94 -2.41 -3.64
N ASN A 48 15.52 -1.41 -4.44
CA ASN A 48 16.18 -1.02 -5.67
C ASN A 48 15.89 0.44 -6.02
N LYS A 49 16.70 0.99 -6.93
CA LYS A 49 16.61 2.38 -7.37
C LYS A 49 15.26 2.75 -7.97
N ARG A 50 14.61 1.87 -8.74
CA ARG A 50 13.28 2.14 -9.33
C ARG A 50 12.21 2.34 -8.27
N LYS A 51 12.21 1.50 -7.22
CA LYS A 51 11.29 1.63 -6.09
C LYS A 51 11.58 2.88 -5.25
N TYR A 52 12.86 3.24 -5.09
CA TYR A 52 13.24 4.51 -4.43
C TYR A 52 12.77 5.72 -5.24
N ASP A 53 12.96 5.71 -6.56
CA ASP A 53 12.54 6.79 -7.44
C ASP A 53 11.02 6.98 -7.48
N ALA A 54 10.25 5.90 -7.32
CA ALA A 54 8.80 5.92 -7.20
C ALA A 54 8.29 6.22 -5.76
N CYS A 55 9.18 6.49 -4.80
CA CYS A 55 8.78 6.76 -3.42
C CYS A 55 8.10 8.13 -3.31
N ASN A 56 6.83 8.13 -2.86
CA ASN A 56 6.08 9.38 -2.66
C ASN A 56 6.69 10.28 -1.58
N MET A 57 7.47 9.70 -0.66
CA MET A 57 8.14 10.41 0.44
C MET A 57 9.64 10.61 0.15
N LYS A 58 10.07 10.51 -1.12
CA LYS A 58 11.50 10.53 -1.51
C LYS A 58 12.26 11.74 -0.96
N SER A 59 11.64 12.92 -0.87
CA SER A 59 12.27 14.14 -0.34
C SER A 59 12.66 14.04 1.14
N VAL A 60 11.93 13.24 1.92
CA VAL A 60 12.13 13.04 3.37
C VAL A 60 12.56 11.60 3.70
N CYS A 61 12.77 10.76 2.69
CA CYS A 61 13.21 9.39 2.90
C CYS A 61 14.68 9.39 3.35
N VAL A 62 14.91 8.86 4.55
CA VAL A 62 16.26 8.71 5.13
C VAL A 62 17.02 7.53 4.55
N PHE A 63 16.30 6.57 3.97
CA PHE A 63 16.87 5.42 3.27
C PHE A 63 17.07 5.83 1.81
N ARG A 64 18.27 6.31 1.46
CA ARG A 64 18.60 6.66 0.07
C ARG A 64 19.33 5.48 -0.58
N ILE A 65 19.00 5.20 -1.85
CA ILE A 65 19.72 4.27 -2.74
C ILE A 65 20.31 5.06 -3.90
#